data_AF-A0A1C5P4F7-F1
#
_entry.id   AF-A0A1C5P4F7-F1
#
_cell.length_a   1.000
_cell.length_b   1.000
_cell.length_c   1.000
_cell.angle_alpha   90.00
_cell.angle_beta   90.00
_cell.angle_gamma   90.00
#
_symmetry.space_group_name_H-M   'P 1'
#
loop_
_entity.id
_entity.type
_entity.pdbx_description
1 polymer ?
#
loop_
_entity_poly.entity_id
_entity_poly.type
_entity_poly.pdbx_seq_one_letter_code
_entity_poly.pdbx_strand_id
1 'polypeptide(L)'
;MEERHISQYDLYTYYEVSKSLLHKFRKNENIEIFTLDRICTILECNIEDIVEHVPDEQYTQYVKMQRKAAAADHSRASRKKEYGETPSEK
;
A
#
# COMPACT_ATOMS: atom_id res chain seq x y z
N MET A 1 18.29 -1.74 -5.49
CA MET A 1 19.60 -1.10 -5.78
C MET A 1 20.37 -1.86 -6.85
N GLU A 2 20.45 -3.20 -6.77
CA GLU A 2 21.14 -4.00 -7.79
C GLU A 2 20.59 -3.79 -9.20
N GLU A 3 19.27 -3.71 -9.36
CA GLU A 3 18.63 -3.44 -10.66
C GLU A 3 18.93 -2.06 -11.25
N ARG A 4 19.35 -1.11 -10.40
CA ARG A 4 19.69 0.26 -10.79
C ARG A 4 21.21 0.48 -10.88
N HIS A 5 22.02 -0.55 -10.61
CA HIS A 5 23.49 -0.48 -10.56
C HIS A 5 24.07 0.61 -9.64
N ILE A 6 23.31 1.06 -8.64
CA ILE A 6 23.76 2.04 -7.65
C ILE A 6 24.23 1.29 -6.40
N SER A 7 25.50 1.46 -6.03
CA SER A 7 26.03 0.89 -4.81
C SER A 7 25.75 1.80 -3.61
N GLN A 8 25.86 1.24 -2.40
CA GLN A 8 25.77 2.05 -1.18
C GLN A 8 26.92 3.07 -1.07
N TYR A 9 28.08 2.77 -1.66
CA TYR A 9 29.19 3.72 -1.77
C TYR A 9 28.76 4.95 -2.57
N ASP A 10 28.06 4.74 -3.68
CA ASP A 10 27.62 5.82 -4.55
C ASP A 10 26.65 6.75 -3.83
N LEU A 11 25.74 6.18 -3.02
CA LEU A 11 24.75 6.95 -2.28
C LEU A 11 25.36 7.96 -1.31
N TYR A 12 26.35 7.55 -0.50
CA TYR A 12 26.97 8.49 0.43
C TYR A 12 28.08 9.33 -0.20
N THR A 13 28.67 8.89 -1.32
CA THR A 13 29.79 9.59 -1.97
C THR A 13 29.33 10.62 -3.00
N TYR A 14 28.32 10.29 -3.80
CA TYR A 14 27.88 11.11 -4.94
C TYR A 14 26.48 11.73 -4.74
N TYR A 15 25.61 11.09 -3.96
CA TYR A 15 24.24 11.58 -3.74
C TYR A 15 24.01 12.21 -2.36
N GLU A 16 25.10 12.39 -1.60
CA GLU A 16 25.12 13.01 -0.26
C GLU A 16 24.08 12.40 0.71
N VAL A 17 23.82 11.11 0.55
CA VAL A 17 22.98 10.35 1.48
C VAL A 17 23.79 10.08 2.74
N SER A 18 23.29 10.53 3.89
CA SER A 18 23.99 10.35 5.14
C SER A 18 24.12 8.85 5.50
N LYS A 19 25.26 8.46 6.06
CA LYS A 19 25.47 7.09 6.55
C LYS A 19 24.45 6.70 7.62
N SER A 20 23.97 7.67 8.40
CA SER A 20 22.90 7.45 9.39
C SER A 20 21.58 7.09 8.73
N LEU A 21 21.22 7.72 7.61
CA LEU A 21 20.03 7.36 6.85
C LEU A 21 20.14 5.94 6.26
N LEU A 22 21.28 5.59 5.66
CA LEU A 22 21.54 4.22 5.20
C LEU A 22 21.45 3.20 6.34
N HIS A 23 21.90 3.58 7.55
CA HIS A 23 21.78 2.74 8.74
C HIS A 23 20.31 2.51 9.13
N LYS A 24 19.48 3.55 9.10
CA LYS A 24 18.04 3.45 9.36
C LYS A 24 17.35 2.48 8.41
N PHE A 25 17.64 2.59 7.11
CA PHE A 25 17.10 1.68 6.10
C PHE A 25 17.47 0.21 6.37
N ARG A 26 18.73 -0.07 6.71
CA ARG A 26 19.19 -1.44 7.02
C ARG A 26 18.49 -2.06 8.23
N LYS A 27 18.08 -1.23 9.19
CA LYS A 27 17.38 -1.66 10.41
C LYS A 27 15.87 -1.54 10.33
N ASN A 28 15.34 -1.09 9.20
CA ASN A 28 13.93 -0.76 9.03
C ASN A 28 13.42 0.17 10.15
N GLU A 29 14.23 1.17 10.51
CA GLU A 29 13.88 2.18 11.51
C GLU A 29 12.93 3.23 10.93
N ASN A 30 12.34 4.07 11.78
CA ASN A 30 11.44 5.13 11.34
C ASN A 30 12.17 6.21 10.54
N ILE A 31 11.57 6.56 9.40
CA ILE A 31 12.07 7.56 8.45
C ILE A 31 10.91 8.47 8.03
N GLU A 32 11.19 9.73 7.79
CA GLU A 32 10.22 10.69 7.29
C GLU A 32 9.87 10.42 5.82
N ILE A 33 8.62 10.70 5.42
CA ILE A 33 8.19 10.53 4.02
C ILE A 33 9.01 11.40 3.06
N PHE A 34 9.37 12.63 3.45
CA PHE A 34 10.24 13.49 2.64
C PHE A 34 11.59 12.82 2.32
N THR A 35 12.12 12.05 3.25
CA THR A 35 13.38 11.33 3.04
C THR A 35 13.19 10.14 2.10
N LEU A 36 12.06 9.44 2.19
CA LEU A 36 11.71 8.38 1.25
C LEU A 36 11.55 8.95 -0.18
N ASP A 37 10.88 10.08 -0.34
CA ASP A 37 10.73 10.79 -1.63
C ASP A 37 12.08 11.19 -2.24
N ARG A 38 12.99 11.73 -1.42
CA ARG A 38 14.37 12.02 -1.87
C ARG A 38 15.10 10.76 -2.34
N ILE A 39 14.94 9.64 -1.64
CA ILE A 39 15.55 8.37 -2.03
C ILE A 39 14.92 7.83 -3.32
N CYS A 40 13.60 7.91 -3.47
CA CYS A 40 12.91 7.58 -4.72
C CYS A 40 13.42 8.41 -5.89
N THR A 41 13.66 9.71 -5.68
CA THR A 41 14.24 10.59 -6.71
C THR A 41 15.65 10.17 -7.10
N ILE A 42 16.50 9.81 -6.13
CA ILE A 42 17.88 9.36 -6.39
C ILE A 42 17.90 8.02 -7.11
N LEU A 43 17.02 7.10 -6.72
CA LEU A 43 16.95 5.74 -7.28
C LEU A 43 16.06 5.64 -8.53
N GLU A 44 15.42 6.76 -8.92
CA GLU A 44 14.40 6.83 -9.96
C GLU A 44 13.38 5.68 -9.82
N CYS A 45 12.82 5.52 -8.62
CA CYS A 45 11.88 4.45 -8.31
C CYS A 45 10.56 5.01 -7.76
N ASN A 46 9.53 4.18 -7.77
CA ASN A 46 8.30 4.52 -7.09
C ASN A 46 8.42 4.24 -5.59
N ILE A 47 7.50 4.78 -4.80
CA ILE A 47 7.50 4.61 -3.34
C ILE A 47 7.23 3.15 -2.94
N GLU A 48 6.40 2.45 -3.71
CA GLU A 48 6.09 1.03 -3.54
C GLU A 48 7.30 0.10 -3.75
N ASP A 49 8.34 0.56 -4.44
CA ASP A 49 9.56 -0.22 -4.64
C ASP A 49 10.43 -0.28 -3.36
N ILE A 50 10.18 0.63 -2.40
CA ILE A 50 10.98 0.76 -1.18
C ILE A 50 10.20 0.55 0.12
N VAL A 51 8.87 0.73 0.11
CA VAL A 51 8.02 0.60 1.30
C VAL A 51 6.79 -0.25 1.00
N GLU A 52 6.52 -1.22 1.87
CA GLU A 52 5.30 -2.02 1.86
C GLU A 52 4.48 -1.74 3.13
N HIS A 53 3.18 -1.50 2.95
CA HIS A 53 2.26 -1.46 4.09
C HIS A 53 1.91 -2.88 4.53
N VAL A 54 2.38 -3.25 5.73
CA VAL A 54 2.01 -4.52 6.38
C VAL A 54 0.88 -4.23 7.38
N PRO A 55 -0.39 -4.53 7.05
CA PRO A 55 -1.49 -4.32 7.97
C PRO A 55 -1.42 -5.33 9.12
N ASP A 56 -1.84 -4.91 10.32
CA ASP A 56 -2.01 -5.83 11.43
C ASP A 56 -3.00 -6.96 11.05
N GLU A 57 -2.70 -8.18 11.47
CA GLU A 57 -3.51 -9.35 11.13
C GLU A 57 -4.97 -9.16 11.57
N GLN A 58 -5.17 -8.63 12.77
CA GLN A 58 -6.50 -8.34 13.32
C GLN A 58 -7.27 -7.31 12.47
N TYR A 59 -6.59 -6.24 12.04
CA TYR A 59 -7.17 -5.21 11.17
C TYR A 59 -7.57 -5.83 9.81
N THR A 60 -6.71 -6.69 9.27
CA THR A 60 -6.96 -7.39 8.00
C THR A 60 -8.20 -8.28 8.08
N GLN A 61 -8.38 -9.04 9.18
CA GLN A 61 -9.57 -9.88 9.37
C GLN A 61 -10.84 -9.03 9.49
N TYR A 62 -10.79 -7.93 10.24
CA TYR A 62 -11.90 -6.99 10.36
C TYR A 62 -12.34 -6.43 9.00
N VAL A 63 -11.41 -5.91 8.21
CA VAL A 63 -11.70 -5.36 6.87
C VAL A 63 -12.27 -6.44 5.94
N LYS A 64 -11.75 -7.66 6.00
CA LYS A 64 -12.29 -8.80 5.23
C LYS A 64 -13.73 -9.14 5.61
N MET A 65 -14.06 -9.15 6.90
CA MET A 65 -15.43 -9.38 7.38
C MET A 65 -16.38 -8.28 6.90
N GLN A 66 -15.97 -7.01 6.96
CA GLN A 66 -16.78 -5.88 6.50
C GLN A 66 -17.03 -5.89 5.00
N ARG A 67 -15.99 -6.15 4.19
CA ARG A 67 -16.13 -6.25 2.73
C ARG A 67 -17.07 -7.40 2.34
N LYS A 68 -17.00 -8.55 3.04
CA LYS A 68 -17.92 -9.67 2.83
C LYS A 68 -19.37 -9.30 3.19
N ALA A 69 -19.59 -8.59 4.29
CA ALA A 69 -20.91 -8.11 4.68
C ALA A 69 -21.50 -7.13 3.63
N ALA A 70 -20.70 -6.15 3.19
CA ALA A 70 -21.12 -5.19 2.16
C ALA A 70 -21.43 -5.85 0.81
N ALA A 71 -20.63 -6.86 0.39
CA ALA A 71 -20.90 -7.63 -0.81
C ALA A 71 -22.17 -8.49 -0.69
N ALA A 72 -22.43 -9.06 0.49
CA ALA A 72 -23.66 -9.80 0.76
C ALA A 72 -24.90 -8.90 0.65
N ASP A 73 -24.83 -7.67 1.15
CA ASP A 73 -25.93 -6.71 1.08
C ASP A 73 -26.22 -6.25 -0.35
N HIS A 74 -25.19 -6.03 -1.18
CA HIS A 74 -25.38 -5.74 -2.62
C HIS A 74 -26.06 -6.91 -3.35
N SER A 75 -25.68 -8.15 -3.05
CA SER A 75 -26.31 -9.35 -3.64
C SER A 75 -27.75 -9.60 -3.16
N ARG A 76 -28.13 -9.07 -1.98
CA ARG A 76 -29.50 -9.11 -1.42
C ARG A 76 -30.37 -7.97 -1.99
N ALA A 77 -29.77 -6.82 -2.30
CA ALA A 77 -30.42 -5.69 -2.96
C ALA A 77 -30.75 -5.98 -4.44
N SER A 78 -29.85 -6.65 -5.18
CA SER A 78 -30.13 -7.10 -6.55
C SER A 78 -31.23 -8.15 -6.62
N ARG A 79 -31.31 -9.08 -5.63
CA ARG A 79 -32.35 -10.12 -5.57
C ARG A 79 -33.76 -9.59 -5.27
N LYS A 80 -33.89 -8.44 -4.60
CA LYS A 80 -35.19 -7.80 -4.34
C LYS A 80 -35.79 -7.10 -5.56
N LYS A 81 -34.99 -6.77 -6.58
CA LYS A 81 -35.50 -6.19 -7.84
C LYS A 81 -36.11 -7.25 -8.77
N GLU A 82 -35.81 -8.53 -8.57
CA GLU A 82 -36.30 -9.64 -9.40
C GLU A 82 -37.66 -10.20 -8.92
N TYR A 83 -38.16 -9.76 -7.75
CA TYR A 83 -39.44 -10.21 -7.16
C TYR A 83 -40.33 -9.03 -6.73
N GLY A 84 -40.38 -7.98 -7.56
CA GLY A 84 -41.09 -6.72 -7.27
C GLY A 84 -41.96 -6.16 -8.39
N GLU A 85 -42.17 -6.89 -9.49
CA GLU A 85 -43.18 -6.53 -10.51
C GLU A 85 -44.06 -7.76 -10.80
N THR A 86 -45.18 -7.85 -10.09
CA THR A 86 -46.40 -8.39 -10.70
C THR A 86 -47.47 -7.31 -10.54
N PRO A 87 -47.94 -6.70 -11.64
CA PRO A 87 -49.12 -5.84 -11.60
C PRO A 87 -50.32 -6.76 -11.38
N SER A 88 -51.00 -6.66 -10.23
CA SER A 88 -52.34 -7.21 -10.11
C SER A 88 -53.33 -6.08 -10.23
N GLU A 89 -53.84 -5.92 -11.44
CA GLU A 89 -55.10 -5.25 -11.74
C GLU A 89 -56.20 -5.70 -10.75
N LYS A 90 -56.92 -4.73 -10.19
CA LYS A 90 -58.39 -4.63 -10.17
C LYS A 90 -58.84 -3.41 -9.37
#